data_AF-A0A817YPW5-F1
#
_entry.id   AF-A0A817YPW5-F1
#
_cell.length_a   1.000
_cell.length_b   1.000
_cell.length_c   1.000
_cell.angle_alpha   90.00
_cell.angle_beta   90.00
_cell.angle_gamma   90.00
#
_symmetry.space_group_name_H-M   'P 1'
#
loop_
_entity.id
_entity.type
_entity.pdbx_description
1 polymer ?
#
loop_
_entity_poly.entity_id
_entity_poly.type
_entity_poly.pdbx_seq_one_letter_code
_entity_poly.pdbx_strand_id
1 'polypeptide(L)'
;MKFPNYILGKRAPQDLFLWAVFLNRFELATYLCSKTWVCFKLLTPLFGAQIYRRAATLELDLDIKQQYEDHADQFDTHAMSIIDRCFDHDEHFAVDLLKRPAVAFNDVYPLKLARKATCKSFLASKCVQKYLDHQWFGNINYKRKAITFRVFLCSLFFPLIPIFSIFLPYVQKHKNIIRSTRDQSKVSHPTMMHNIIDDVLLVDYFPLNIYNERRSGIQNLPIKT
;
A
#
# COMPACT_ATOMS: atom_id res chain seq x y z
N MET A 1 -28.03 -21.66 18.00
CA MET A 1 -26.98 -20.65 18.25
C MET A 1 -27.60 -19.27 18.14
N LYS A 2 -27.72 -18.53 19.25
CA LYS A 2 -28.35 -17.21 19.30
C LYS A 2 -27.23 -16.18 19.27
N PHE A 3 -26.97 -15.57 18.12
CA PHE A 3 -25.96 -14.51 18.01
C PHE A 3 -26.49 -13.25 18.74
N PRO A 4 -25.69 -12.62 19.62
CA PRO A 4 -26.14 -11.46 20.37
C PRO A 4 -26.43 -10.26 19.44
N ASN A 5 -27.66 -9.75 19.53
CA ASN A 5 -28.28 -8.78 18.61
C ASN A 5 -27.58 -7.40 18.49
N TYR A 6 -26.64 -7.06 19.38
CA TYR A 6 -25.96 -5.76 19.37
C TYR A 6 -24.76 -5.68 18.40
N ILE A 7 -24.26 -6.83 17.91
CA ILE A 7 -23.14 -6.88 16.95
C ILE A 7 -23.65 -6.74 15.50
N LEU A 8 -24.87 -7.23 15.24
CA LEU A 8 -25.50 -7.25 13.91
C LEU A 8 -25.80 -5.83 13.37
N GLY A 9 -26.14 -4.86 14.23
CA GLY A 9 -26.54 -3.53 13.78
C GLY A 9 -25.45 -2.74 13.02
N LYS A 10 -24.16 -3.02 13.29
CA LYS A 10 -23.03 -2.33 12.64
C LYS A 10 -22.37 -3.11 11.50
N ARG A 11 -22.66 -4.42 11.36
CA ARG A 11 -22.06 -5.31 10.34
C ARG A 11 -23.08 -6.03 9.45
N ALA A 12 -24.38 -5.78 9.61
CA ALA A 12 -25.45 -6.36 8.81
C ALA A 12 -25.17 -6.49 7.29
N PRO A 13 -24.67 -5.46 6.57
CA PRO A 13 -24.40 -5.61 5.13
C PRO A 13 -23.24 -6.57 4.81
N GLN A 14 -22.27 -6.71 5.72
CA GLN A 14 -21.13 -7.62 5.54
C GLN A 14 -21.53 -9.07 5.79
N ASP A 15 -22.30 -9.29 6.85
CA ASP A 15 -22.80 -10.62 7.18
C ASP A 15 -23.70 -11.15 6.06
N LEU A 16 -24.54 -10.28 5.48
CA LEU A 16 -25.36 -10.62 4.31
C LEU A 16 -24.52 -10.91 3.06
N PHE A 17 -23.49 -10.11 2.80
CA PHE A 17 -22.56 -10.37 1.69
C PHE A 17 -21.84 -11.71 1.86
N LEU A 18 -21.28 -11.98 3.04
CA LEU A 18 -20.60 -13.25 3.33
C LEU A 18 -21.57 -14.42 3.20
N TRP A 19 -22.79 -14.29 3.71
CA TRP A 19 -23.84 -15.30 3.54
C TRP A 19 -24.14 -15.57 2.06
N ALA A 20 -24.22 -14.54 1.23
CA ALA A 20 -24.43 -14.68 -0.21
C ALA A 20 -23.28 -15.45 -0.89
N VAL A 21 -22.03 -15.14 -0.52
CA VAL A 21 -20.83 -15.81 -1.04
C VAL A 21 -20.80 -17.29 -0.61
N PHE A 22 -21.08 -17.59 0.67
CA PHE A 22 -21.10 -18.97 1.18
C PHE A 22 -22.19 -19.83 0.56
N LEU A 23 -23.33 -19.24 0.20
CA LEU A 23 -24.42 -19.94 -0.49
C LEU A 23 -24.26 -19.96 -2.02
N ASN A 24 -23.09 -19.57 -2.55
CA ASN A 24 -22.81 -19.45 -3.97
C ASN A 24 -23.86 -18.62 -4.76
N ARG A 25 -24.44 -17.58 -4.14
CA ARG A 25 -25.39 -16.65 -4.78
C ARG A 25 -24.63 -15.48 -5.40
N PHE A 26 -23.91 -15.76 -6.49
CA PHE A 26 -22.96 -14.82 -7.11
C PHE A 26 -23.58 -13.47 -7.51
N GLU A 27 -24.75 -13.46 -8.14
CA GLU A 27 -25.42 -12.23 -8.57
C GLU A 27 -25.78 -11.32 -7.39
N LEU A 28 -26.29 -11.91 -6.30
CA LEU A 28 -26.65 -11.20 -5.09
C LEU A 28 -25.40 -10.66 -4.37
N ALA A 29 -24.33 -11.45 -4.30
CA ALA A 29 -23.06 -11.02 -3.75
C ALA A 29 -22.48 -9.83 -4.53
N THR A 30 -22.54 -9.87 -5.86
CA THR A 30 -22.09 -8.78 -6.74
C THR A 30 -22.93 -7.51 -6.55
N TYR A 31 -24.26 -7.66 -6.43
CA TYR A 31 -25.15 -6.54 -6.14
C TYR A 31 -24.82 -5.88 -4.80
N LEU A 32 -24.67 -6.66 -3.73
CA LEU A 32 -24.31 -6.15 -2.41
C LEU A 32 -22.95 -5.45 -2.40
N CYS A 33 -21.97 -6.00 -3.11
CA CYS A 33 -20.65 -5.39 -3.29
C CYS A 33 -20.78 -3.97 -3.87
N SER A 34 -21.60 -3.77 -4.90
CA SER A 34 -21.79 -2.47 -5.54
C SER A 34 -22.41 -1.39 -4.62
N LYS A 35 -23.24 -1.82 -3.65
CA LYS A 35 -24.00 -0.96 -2.72
C LYS A 35 -23.28 -0.68 -1.40
N THR A 36 -22.12 -1.31 -1.15
CA THR A 36 -21.36 -1.10 0.08
C THR A 36 -20.72 0.30 0.16
N TRP A 37 -20.53 0.78 1.39
CA TRP A 37 -19.90 2.07 1.70
C TRP A 37 -18.48 2.16 1.15
N VAL A 38 -18.02 3.37 0.81
CA VAL A 38 -16.72 3.62 0.13
C VAL A 38 -15.54 2.91 0.79
N CYS A 39 -15.41 2.96 2.11
CA CYS A 39 -14.30 2.31 2.84
C CYS A 39 -14.35 0.77 2.78
N PHE A 40 -15.53 0.18 2.61
CA PHE A 40 -15.73 -1.28 2.53
C PHE A 40 -15.81 -1.77 1.10
N LYS A 41 -16.10 -0.87 0.15
CA LYS A 41 -16.33 -1.16 -1.26
C LYS A 41 -15.14 -1.86 -1.90
N LEU A 42 -13.91 -1.53 -1.46
CA LEU A 42 -12.70 -2.16 -1.96
C LEU A 42 -12.42 -3.55 -1.36
N LEU A 43 -12.66 -3.76 -0.06
CA LEU A 43 -12.33 -5.03 0.59
C LEU A 43 -13.36 -6.12 0.32
N THR A 44 -14.63 -5.75 0.21
CA THR A 44 -15.74 -6.69 -0.03
C THR A 44 -15.49 -7.61 -1.23
N PRO A 45 -15.15 -7.10 -2.43
CA PRO A 45 -14.84 -7.97 -3.57
C PRO A 45 -13.55 -8.78 -3.36
N LEU A 46 -12.53 -8.25 -2.67
CA LEU A 46 -11.30 -9.00 -2.37
C LEU A 46 -11.57 -10.20 -1.42
N PHE A 47 -12.49 -10.05 -0.47
CA PHE A 47 -12.95 -11.17 0.36
C PHE A 47 -13.72 -12.20 -0.45
N GLY A 48 -14.62 -11.76 -1.35
CA GLY A 48 -15.30 -12.63 -2.29
C GLY A 48 -14.31 -13.48 -3.09
N ALA A 49 -13.34 -12.83 -3.74
CA ALA A 49 -12.29 -13.51 -4.50
C ALA A 49 -11.49 -14.51 -3.65
N GLN A 50 -11.15 -14.15 -2.39
CA GLN A 50 -10.44 -15.07 -1.50
C GLN A 50 -11.28 -16.32 -1.17
N ILE A 51 -12.57 -16.15 -0.87
CA ILE A 51 -13.45 -17.25 -0.47
C ILE A 51 -13.70 -18.17 -1.66
N TYR A 52 -14.01 -17.62 -2.84
CA TYR A 52 -14.22 -18.42 -4.05
C TYR A 52 -12.98 -19.19 -4.48
N ARG A 53 -11.79 -18.59 -4.47
CA ARG A 53 -10.54 -19.33 -4.74
C ARG A 53 -10.27 -20.42 -3.71
N ARG A 54 -10.60 -20.19 -2.43
CA ARG A 54 -10.49 -21.23 -1.39
C ARG A 54 -11.50 -22.35 -1.61
N ALA A 55 -12.72 -22.04 -2.01
CA ALA A 55 -13.71 -23.05 -2.39
C ALA A 55 -13.22 -23.87 -3.60
N ALA A 56 -12.70 -23.22 -4.64
CA ALA A 56 -12.14 -23.87 -5.82
C ALA A 56 -10.99 -24.85 -5.49
N THR A 57 -10.16 -24.55 -4.47
CA THR A 57 -9.11 -25.49 -4.04
C THR A 57 -9.62 -26.73 -3.30
N LEU A 58 -10.83 -26.68 -2.74
CA LEU A 58 -11.43 -27.77 -1.99
C LEU A 58 -12.31 -28.67 -2.87
N GLU A 59 -12.81 -28.14 -3.99
CA GLU A 59 -13.63 -28.92 -4.93
C GLU A 59 -12.81 -29.92 -5.74
N LEU A 60 -13.39 -31.10 -5.93
CA LEU A 60 -12.84 -32.18 -6.76
C LEU A 60 -13.40 -32.15 -8.20
N ASP A 61 -14.63 -31.65 -8.35
CA ASP A 61 -15.27 -31.50 -9.65
C ASP A 61 -14.64 -30.32 -10.42
N LEU A 62 -14.11 -30.61 -11.60
CA LEU A 62 -13.41 -29.63 -12.42
C LEU A 62 -14.33 -28.52 -12.94
N ASP A 63 -15.60 -28.84 -13.24
CA ASP A 63 -16.54 -27.87 -13.79
C ASP A 63 -16.96 -26.86 -12.71
N ILE A 64 -17.25 -27.36 -11.50
CA ILE A 64 -17.58 -26.53 -10.33
C ILE A 64 -16.37 -25.70 -9.91
N LYS A 65 -15.18 -26.31 -9.92
CA LYS A 65 -13.93 -25.61 -9.61
C LYS A 65 -13.69 -24.46 -10.58
N GLN A 66 -13.87 -24.67 -11.89
CA GLN A 66 -13.72 -23.62 -12.89
C GLN A 66 -14.74 -22.50 -12.66
N GLN A 67 -15.99 -22.84 -12.36
CA GLN A 67 -17.02 -21.85 -12.03
C GLN A 67 -16.62 -20.97 -10.83
N TYR A 68 -16.03 -21.56 -9.78
CA TYR A 68 -15.56 -20.80 -8.63
C TYR A 68 -14.36 -19.91 -8.94
N GLU A 69 -13.42 -20.35 -9.76
CA GLU A 69 -12.33 -19.50 -10.25
C GLU A 69 -12.88 -18.33 -11.08
N ASP A 70 -13.84 -18.57 -11.97
CA ASP A 70 -14.48 -17.53 -12.78
C ASP A 70 -15.20 -16.49 -11.89
N HIS A 71 -15.92 -16.93 -10.86
CA HIS A 71 -16.53 -16.03 -9.87
C HIS A 71 -15.46 -15.21 -9.12
N ALA A 72 -14.34 -15.82 -8.74
CA ALA A 72 -13.26 -15.12 -8.05
C ALA A 72 -12.60 -14.06 -8.93
N ASP A 73 -12.37 -14.37 -10.21
CA ASP A 73 -11.77 -13.46 -11.18
C ASP A 73 -12.69 -12.27 -11.53
N GLN A 74 -14.00 -12.49 -11.52
CA GLN A 74 -14.98 -11.39 -11.64
C GLN A 74 -14.93 -10.45 -10.42
N PHE A 75 -14.83 -10.98 -9.21
CA PHE A 75 -14.64 -10.15 -8.01
C PHE A 75 -13.29 -9.41 -8.01
N ASP A 76 -12.22 -10.06 -8.47
CA ASP A 76 -10.90 -9.45 -8.64
C ASP A 76 -10.97 -8.24 -9.60
N THR A 77 -11.61 -8.43 -10.75
CA THR A 77 -11.84 -7.37 -11.75
C THR A 77 -12.73 -6.25 -11.20
N HIS A 78 -13.74 -6.59 -10.39
CA HIS A 78 -14.59 -5.61 -9.73
C HIS A 78 -13.79 -4.74 -8.75
N ALA A 79 -12.90 -5.35 -7.94
CA ALA A 79 -12.02 -4.64 -7.02
C ALA A 79 -11.06 -3.70 -7.76
N MET A 80 -10.44 -4.20 -8.84
CA MET A 80 -9.56 -3.42 -9.73
C MET A 80 -10.29 -2.18 -10.27
N SER A 81 -11.51 -2.38 -10.78
CA SER A 81 -12.33 -1.30 -11.35
C SER A 81 -12.70 -0.23 -10.32
N ILE A 82 -12.93 -0.60 -9.05
CA ILE A 82 -13.18 0.37 -7.98
C ILE A 82 -11.94 1.21 -7.70
N ILE A 83 -10.79 0.58 -7.50
CA ILE A 83 -9.57 1.32 -7.14
C ILE A 83 -9.08 2.20 -8.30
N ASP A 84 -9.20 1.74 -9.54
CA ASP A 84 -8.83 2.53 -10.72
C ASP A 84 -9.72 3.76 -10.85
N ARG A 85 -11.04 3.63 -10.66
CA ARG A 85 -11.94 4.79 -10.64
C ARG A 85 -11.65 5.75 -9.49
N CYS A 86 -11.34 5.23 -8.30
CA CYS A 86 -10.94 6.07 -7.18
C CYS A 86 -9.65 6.83 -7.50
N PHE A 87 -8.69 6.17 -8.15
CA PHE A 87 -7.41 6.76 -8.53
C PHE A 87 -7.54 7.81 -9.64
N ASP A 88 -8.41 7.58 -10.61
CA ASP A 88 -8.71 8.56 -11.67
C ASP A 88 -9.40 9.82 -11.11
N HIS A 89 -10.12 9.69 -9.98
CA HIS A 89 -10.77 10.82 -9.30
C HIS A 89 -9.84 11.56 -8.33
N ASP A 90 -9.20 10.83 -7.42
CA ASP A 90 -8.24 11.35 -6.46
C ASP A 90 -7.18 10.28 -6.13
N GLU A 91 -5.97 10.52 -6.64
CA GLU A 91 -4.82 9.66 -6.43
C GLU A 91 -4.46 9.50 -4.94
N HIS A 92 -4.49 10.58 -4.17
CA HIS A 92 -4.10 10.56 -2.76
C HIS A 92 -5.11 9.74 -1.95
N PHE A 93 -6.40 9.97 -2.20
CA PHE A 93 -7.47 9.19 -1.58
C PHE A 93 -7.38 7.70 -1.91
N ALA A 94 -7.13 7.35 -3.17
CA ALA A 94 -7.01 5.95 -3.58
C ALA A 94 -5.83 5.24 -2.91
N VAL A 95 -4.68 5.91 -2.82
CA VAL A 95 -3.50 5.37 -2.12
C VAL A 95 -3.76 5.25 -0.61
N ASP A 96 -4.48 6.19 -0.02
CA ASP A 96 -4.90 6.10 1.38
C ASP A 96 -5.86 4.95 1.62
N LEU A 97 -6.83 4.73 0.73
CA LEU A 97 -7.75 3.60 0.78
C LEU A 97 -7.02 2.25 0.72
N LEU A 98 -5.91 2.16 -0.03
CA LEU A 98 -5.05 0.98 -0.08
C LEU A 98 -4.29 0.72 1.23
N LYS A 99 -3.91 1.79 1.95
CA LYS A 99 -3.12 1.74 3.19
C LYS A 99 -3.96 1.65 4.45
N ARG A 100 -5.22 2.06 4.41
CA ARG A 100 -6.10 2.09 5.57
C ARG A 100 -6.61 0.67 5.90
N PRO A 101 -6.47 0.19 7.15
CA PRO A 101 -7.07 -1.06 7.58
C PRO A 101 -8.59 -0.90 7.71
N ALA A 102 -9.35 -1.90 7.26
CA ALA A 102 -10.80 -1.87 7.44
C ALA A 102 -11.18 -2.44 8.81
N VAL A 103 -11.65 -1.57 9.71
CA VAL A 103 -12.08 -1.93 11.07
C VAL A 103 -13.16 -3.01 11.10
N ALA A 104 -13.98 -3.08 10.06
CA ALA A 104 -15.07 -4.05 10.01
C ALA A 104 -14.62 -5.48 9.67
N PHE A 105 -13.46 -5.64 9.04
CA PHE A 105 -12.85 -6.93 8.71
C PHE A 105 -11.58 -7.19 9.54
N ASN A 106 -11.62 -6.86 10.84
CA ASN A 106 -10.53 -7.14 11.77
C ASN A 106 -9.19 -6.47 11.36
N ASP A 107 -9.25 -5.19 10.99
CA ASP A 107 -8.09 -4.36 10.63
C ASP A 107 -7.24 -4.96 9.49
N VAL A 108 -7.90 -5.64 8.54
CA VAL A 108 -7.23 -6.21 7.36
C VAL A 108 -6.91 -5.09 6.36
N TYR A 109 -5.67 -5.12 5.87
CA TYR A 109 -5.20 -4.22 4.81
C TYR A 109 -5.59 -4.78 3.43
N PRO A 110 -6.15 -3.96 2.52
CA PRO A 110 -6.54 -4.40 1.18
C PRO A 110 -5.39 -5.04 0.39
N LEU A 111 -4.19 -4.45 0.43
CA LEU A 111 -3.02 -4.99 -0.28
C LEU A 111 -2.57 -6.36 0.28
N LYS A 112 -2.60 -6.52 1.60
CA LYS A 112 -2.27 -7.78 2.27
C LYS A 112 -3.28 -8.87 1.93
N LEU A 113 -4.56 -8.50 1.87
CA LEU A 113 -5.65 -9.37 1.49
C LEU A 113 -5.55 -9.82 0.03
N ALA A 114 -5.39 -8.87 -0.89
CA ALA A 114 -5.24 -9.15 -2.31
C ALA A 114 -4.08 -10.10 -2.60
N ARG A 115 -2.94 -9.91 -1.91
CA ARG A 115 -1.79 -10.84 -2.02
C ARG A 115 -2.16 -12.25 -1.52
N LYS A 116 -2.83 -12.36 -0.37
CA LYS A 116 -3.25 -13.66 0.19
C LYS A 116 -4.28 -14.38 -0.69
N ALA A 117 -5.14 -13.61 -1.36
CA ALA A 117 -6.17 -14.09 -2.26
C ALA A 117 -5.66 -14.29 -3.69
N THR A 118 -4.39 -14.02 -3.98
CA THR A 118 -3.78 -14.06 -5.33
C THR A 118 -4.57 -13.28 -6.38
N CYS A 119 -5.06 -12.09 -6.02
CA CYS A 119 -5.82 -11.20 -6.91
C CYS A 119 -4.90 -10.51 -7.92
N LYS A 120 -4.65 -11.16 -9.05
CA LYS A 120 -3.69 -10.71 -10.08
C LYS A 120 -4.16 -9.43 -10.77
N SER A 121 -5.44 -9.35 -11.13
CA SER A 121 -5.99 -8.19 -11.85
C SER A 121 -5.94 -6.94 -10.97
N PHE A 122 -6.36 -7.07 -9.71
CA PHE A 122 -6.25 -6.00 -8.73
C PHE A 122 -4.80 -5.56 -8.49
N LEU A 123 -3.85 -6.49 -8.37
CA LEU A 123 -2.44 -6.13 -8.19
C LEU A 123 -1.84 -5.45 -9.44
N ALA A 124 -2.37 -5.74 -10.62
CA ALA A 124 -2.00 -5.09 -11.88
C ALA A 124 -2.68 -3.73 -12.10
N SER A 125 -3.56 -3.28 -11.18
CA SER A 125 -4.20 -1.95 -11.22
C SER A 125 -3.15 -0.83 -11.31
N LYS A 126 -3.50 0.23 -12.03
CA LYS A 126 -2.67 1.44 -12.17
C LYS A 126 -2.32 2.03 -10.81
N CYS A 127 -3.29 2.09 -9.90
CA CYS A 127 -3.11 2.62 -8.55
C CYS A 127 -2.09 1.81 -7.75
N VAL A 128 -2.22 0.48 -7.75
CA VAL A 128 -1.32 -0.41 -7.01
C VAL A 128 0.08 -0.37 -7.60
N GLN A 129 0.23 -0.39 -8.92
CA GLN A 129 1.53 -0.30 -9.57
C GLN A 129 2.23 1.03 -9.28
N LYS A 130 1.52 2.15 -9.38
CA LYS A 130 2.07 3.47 -9.04
C LYS A 130 2.44 3.58 -7.57
N TYR A 131 1.62 3.02 -6.68
CA TYR A 131 1.92 2.94 -5.26
C TYR A 131 3.19 2.13 -4.99
N LEU A 132 3.32 0.93 -5.58
CA LEU A 132 4.48 0.07 -5.43
C LEU A 132 5.74 0.71 -6.03
N ASP A 133 5.62 1.36 -7.18
CA ASP A 133 6.71 2.15 -7.76
C ASP A 133 7.18 3.24 -6.80
N HIS A 134 6.25 4.00 -6.22
CA HIS A 134 6.59 5.02 -5.22
C HIS A 134 7.23 4.40 -3.96
N GLN A 135 6.75 3.24 -3.49
CA GLN A 135 7.40 2.54 -2.37
C GLN A 135 8.79 2.02 -2.73
N TRP A 136 8.99 1.59 -3.97
CA TRP A 136 10.28 1.08 -4.46
C TRP A 136 11.33 2.17 -4.61
N PHE A 137 10.97 3.30 -5.21
CA PHE A 137 11.88 4.44 -5.39
C PHE A 137 11.96 5.35 -4.16
N GLY A 138 11.01 5.29 -3.24
CA GLY A 138 10.99 6.16 -2.05
C GLY A 138 10.95 7.64 -2.43
N ASN A 139 11.73 8.48 -1.73
CA ASN A 139 11.79 9.94 -1.98
C ASN A 139 12.79 10.32 -3.10
N ILE A 140 13.19 9.37 -3.93
CA ILE A 140 14.22 9.56 -4.95
C ILE A 140 13.59 10.19 -6.19
N ASN A 141 13.60 11.52 -6.25
CA ASN A 141 13.03 12.35 -7.32
C ASN A 141 13.85 12.33 -8.63
N TYR A 142 14.06 11.17 -9.26
CA TYR A 142 14.73 11.12 -10.56
C TYR A 142 13.95 10.30 -11.59
N LYS A 143 13.95 10.79 -12.83
CA LYS A 143 13.37 10.11 -13.99
C LYS A 143 13.90 8.67 -14.07
N ARG A 144 13.02 7.66 -14.18
CA ARG A 144 13.35 6.21 -14.15
C ARG A 144 14.58 5.83 -14.97
N LYS A 145 14.73 6.41 -16.18
CA LYS A 145 15.89 6.19 -17.07
C LYS A 145 17.23 6.64 -16.48
N ALA A 146 17.26 7.75 -15.74
CA ALA A 146 18.47 8.28 -15.13
C ALA A 146 18.92 7.43 -13.92
N ILE A 147 17.99 6.84 -13.16
CA ILE A 147 18.30 5.91 -12.07
C ILE A 147 18.85 4.61 -12.64
N THR A 148 18.18 3.99 -13.62
CA THR A 148 18.66 2.74 -14.22
C THR A 148 20.05 2.91 -14.81
N PHE A 149 20.31 4.02 -15.51
CA PHE A 149 21.63 4.33 -16.02
C PHE A 149 22.65 4.54 -14.91
N ARG A 150 22.33 5.29 -13.86
CA ARG A 150 23.24 5.51 -12.72
C ARG A 150 23.52 4.22 -11.93
N VAL A 151 22.54 3.35 -11.72
CA VAL A 151 22.72 2.05 -11.06
C VAL A 151 23.58 1.14 -11.93
N PHE A 152 23.33 1.09 -13.24
CA PHE A 152 24.15 0.35 -14.20
C PHE A 152 25.60 0.86 -14.20
N LEU A 153 25.82 2.18 -14.29
CA LEU A 153 27.14 2.77 -14.19
C LEU A 153 27.79 2.46 -12.84
N CYS A 154 27.08 2.60 -11.73
CA CYS A 154 27.63 2.31 -10.41
C CYS A 154 28.04 0.83 -10.28
N SER A 155 27.21 -0.09 -10.79
CA SER A 155 27.53 -1.52 -10.84
C SER A 155 28.70 -1.85 -11.78
N LEU A 156 28.85 -1.10 -12.88
CA LEU A 156 29.93 -1.28 -13.84
C LEU A 156 31.26 -0.69 -13.33
N PHE A 157 31.21 0.41 -12.60
CA PHE A 157 32.38 1.07 -12.03
C PHE A 157 32.78 0.53 -10.66
N PHE A 158 31.90 -0.16 -9.93
CA PHE A 158 32.23 -0.86 -8.67
C PHE A 158 33.44 -1.81 -8.78
N PRO A 159 33.60 -2.63 -9.85
CA PRO A 159 34.83 -3.41 -10.07
C PRO A 159 36.01 -2.59 -10.63
N LEU A 160 35.80 -1.35 -11.10
CA LEU A 160 36.86 -0.48 -11.65
C LEU A 160 37.50 0.45 -10.61
N ILE A 161 36.89 0.62 -9.43
CA ILE A 161 37.46 1.35 -8.28
C ILE A 161 38.85 0.83 -7.88
N PRO A 162 39.10 -0.49 -7.74
CA PRO A 162 40.45 -0.99 -7.41
C PRO A 162 41.47 -0.77 -8.53
N ILE A 163 41.04 -0.74 -9.80
CA ILE A 163 41.92 -0.51 -10.97
C ILE A 163 42.36 0.97 -11.04
N PHE A 164 41.48 1.91 -10.69
CA PHE A 164 41.80 3.34 -10.63
C PHE A 164 42.71 3.70 -9.44
N SER A 165 42.61 2.96 -8.32
CA SER A 165 43.50 3.14 -7.16
C SER A 165 44.95 2.74 -7.43
N ILE A 166 45.20 1.80 -8.35
CA ILE A 166 46.55 1.37 -8.75
C ILE A 166 47.24 2.44 -9.63
N PHE A 167 46.46 3.24 -10.36
CA PHE A 167 46.98 4.25 -11.29
C PHE A 167 47.30 5.62 -10.64
N LEU A 168 47.07 5.77 -9.33
CA LEU A 168 47.16 7.04 -8.62
C LEU A 168 48.45 7.36 -7.82
N PRO A 169 49.63 6.72 -8.01
CA PRO A 169 50.88 7.28 -7.45
C PRO A 169 51.54 8.34 -8.36
N TYR A 170 50.94 8.77 -9.47
CA TYR A 170 51.57 9.73 -10.39
C TYR A 170 51.22 11.22 -10.14
N VAL A 171 50.08 11.53 -9.50
CA VAL A 171 49.55 12.92 -9.42
C VAL A 171 49.74 13.57 -8.03
N GLN A 172 50.56 13.00 -7.15
CA GLN A 172 50.83 13.58 -5.82
C GLN A 172 51.78 14.79 -5.86
N LYS A 173 52.55 15.01 -6.95
CA LYS A 173 53.62 16.04 -6.98
C LYS A 173 53.13 17.48 -7.23
N HIS A 174 51.91 17.70 -7.71
CA HIS A 174 51.45 19.05 -8.13
C HIS A 174 50.46 19.76 -7.19
N LYS A 175 49.98 19.12 -6.10
CA LYS A 175 48.98 19.73 -5.20
C LYS A 175 49.54 20.54 -4.01
N ASN A 176 50.86 20.56 -3.81
CA ASN A 176 51.46 21.24 -2.65
C ASN A 176 51.79 22.73 -2.90
N ILE A 177 51.79 23.20 -4.15
CA ILE A 177 52.11 24.61 -4.48
C ILE A 177 50.88 25.54 -4.34
N ILE A 178 49.66 25.01 -4.50
CA ILE A 178 48.42 25.81 -4.52
C ILE A 178 47.81 25.99 -3.12
N ARG A 179 48.28 25.24 -2.11
CA ARG A 179 47.75 25.33 -0.73
C ARG A 179 48.21 26.57 0.04
N SER A 180 49.30 27.23 -0.37
CA SER A 180 49.84 28.38 0.38
C SER A 180 49.03 29.69 0.23
N THR A 181 48.11 29.81 -0.73
CA THR A 181 47.48 31.11 -1.07
C THR A 181 45.99 31.21 -0.76
N ARG A 182 45.36 30.19 -0.14
CA ARG A 182 43.91 30.20 0.13
C ARG A 182 43.54 30.28 1.62
N ASP A 183 44.50 30.22 2.55
CA ASP A 183 44.24 30.31 4.00
C ASP A 183 43.84 31.71 4.50
N GLN A 184 43.69 32.72 3.63
CA GLN A 184 43.33 34.09 4.05
C GLN A 184 41.86 34.49 3.83
N SER A 185 40.99 33.65 3.26
CA SER A 185 39.60 34.08 2.97
C SER A 185 38.54 33.05 3.32
N LYS A 186 38.22 32.95 4.61
CA LYS A 186 36.85 32.62 5.07
C LYS A 186 36.69 32.85 6.57
N VAL A 187 36.25 34.07 6.90
CA VAL A 187 35.61 34.42 8.17
C VAL A 187 34.10 34.53 7.91
N SER A 188 33.30 34.14 8.90
CA SER A 188 31.85 34.38 9.12
C SER A 188 30.81 33.32 8.69
N HIS A 189 30.37 32.57 9.71
CA HIS A 189 29.05 31.91 9.92
C HIS A 189 28.06 32.94 10.56
N PRO A 190 26.79 32.65 10.99
CA PRO A 190 25.76 31.60 10.73
C PRO A 190 24.33 32.25 10.45
N THR A 191 23.14 31.61 10.28
CA THR A 191 22.23 30.99 11.30
C THR A 191 20.81 30.65 10.71
N MET A 192 20.18 29.52 11.12
CA MET A 192 18.74 29.11 11.39
C MET A 192 17.51 29.91 10.83
N MET A 193 16.23 29.49 10.71
CA MET A 193 15.38 28.31 11.05
C MET A 193 13.95 28.45 10.41
N HIS A 194 13.24 27.31 10.20
CA HIS A 194 11.78 26.99 10.31
C HIS A 194 10.60 27.77 9.62
N ASN A 195 9.59 26.94 9.23
CA ASN A 195 8.11 27.10 9.29
C ASN A 195 7.36 27.56 8.05
N ILE A 196 6.60 26.64 7.40
CA ILE A 196 5.19 26.81 6.94
C ILE A 196 4.56 25.41 6.76
N ILE A 197 3.82 24.89 7.76
CA ILE A 197 2.87 23.77 7.63
C ILE A 197 1.66 24.17 8.46
N ASP A 198 0.72 24.94 7.88
CA ASP A 198 -0.53 25.30 8.57
C ASP A 198 -1.76 25.47 7.65
N ASP A 199 -1.71 25.11 6.36
CA ASP A 199 -2.83 25.42 5.42
C ASP A 199 -3.58 24.21 4.81
N VAL A 200 -3.43 22.98 5.30
CA VAL A 200 -4.13 21.79 4.72
C VAL A 200 -4.95 21.02 5.76
N LEU A 201 -5.79 21.73 6.51
CA LEU A 201 -6.61 21.17 7.57
C LEU A 201 -8.10 21.53 7.40
N LEU A 202 -8.71 21.24 6.24
CA LEU A 202 -10.15 21.45 6.09
C LEU A 202 -10.91 20.46 5.18
N VAL A 203 -10.44 19.21 5.06
CA VAL A 203 -11.29 18.12 4.51
C VAL A 203 -11.05 16.84 5.30
N ASP A 204 -11.80 16.66 6.39
CA ASP A 204 -12.38 15.37 6.80
C ASP A 204 -13.10 15.52 8.16
N TYR A 205 -14.38 15.85 8.10
CA TYR A 205 -15.30 15.85 9.25
C TYR A 205 -16.04 14.50 9.29
N PHE A 206 -15.48 13.49 9.96
CA PHE A 206 -16.17 12.49 10.83
C PHE A 206 -15.15 11.51 11.45
N PRO A 207 -15.39 10.96 12.66
CA PRO A 207 -14.48 11.23 13.77
C PRO A 207 -13.40 10.16 13.94
N LEU A 208 -12.17 10.63 14.07
CA LEU A 208 -10.99 9.94 14.61
C LEU A 208 -11.17 9.47 16.08
N ASN A 209 -12.29 9.80 16.73
CA ASN A 209 -12.47 9.59 18.16
C ASN A 209 -12.62 8.11 18.57
N ILE A 210 -13.05 7.22 17.67
CA ILE A 210 -13.18 5.79 17.99
C ILE A 210 -11.82 5.06 18.01
N TYR A 211 -10.80 5.62 17.37
CA TYR A 211 -9.47 4.99 17.31
C TYR A 211 -8.59 5.34 18.51
N ASN A 212 -8.72 6.56 19.05
CA ASN A 212 -7.90 6.99 20.19
C ASN A 212 -8.27 6.29 21.51
N GLU A 213 -9.54 5.94 21.73
CA GLU A 213 -9.98 5.21 22.94
C GLU A 213 -9.41 3.79 23.03
N ARG A 214 -9.16 3.13 21.89
CA ARG A 214 -8.62 1.75 21.92
C ARG A 214 -7.11 1.73 22.17
N ARG A 215 -6.39 2.82 21.90
CA ARG A 215 -4.95 2.95 22.17
C ARG A 215 -4.67 3.30 23.64
N SER A 216 -5.54 4.08 24.29
CA SER A 216 -5.43 4.37 25.73
C SER A 216 -5.78 3.16 26.61
N GLY A 217 -6.67 2.27 26.16
CA GLY A 217 -7.00 1.04 26.89
C GLY A 217 -5.89 -0.03 26.92
N ILE A 218 -4.97 -0.03 25.94
CA ILE A 218 -3.90 -1.05 25.84
C ILE A 218 -2.66 -0.66 26.66
N GLN A 219 -2.48 0.62 27.00
CA GLN A 219 -1.33 1.08 27.80
C GLN A 219 -1.50 0.89 29.33
N ASN A 220 -2.68 0.49 29.81
CA ASN A 220 -2.99 0.39 31.25
C ASN A 220 -3.10 -1.04 31.79
N LEU A 221 -2.56 -2.05 31.12
CA LEU A 221 -2.45 -3.39 31.69
C LEU A 221 -1.18 -3.47 32.58
N PRO A 222 -1.31 -3.66 33.91
CA PRO A 222 -0.16 -3.79 34.79
C PRO A 222 0.59 -5.08 34.46
N ILE A 223 1.87 -4.95 34.12
CA ILE A 223 2.79 -6.08 33.96
C ILE A 223 3.01 -6.67 35.35
N LYS A 224 2.30 -7.76 35.65
CA LYS A 224 2.48 -8.53 36.88
C LYS A 224 3.80 -9.30 36.76
N THR A 225 4.76 -8.95 37.60
CA THR A 225 6.00 -9.70 37.84
C THR A 225 5.71 -10.91 38.73
#